data_AF-A0A0K8MIX4-F1
#
_entry.id   AF-A0A0K8MIX4-F1
#
_cell.length_a   1.000
_cell.length_b   1.000
_cell.length_c   1.000
_cell.angle_alpha   90.00
_cell.angle_beta   90.00
_cell.angle_gamma   90.00
#
_symmetry.space_group_name_H-M   'P 1'
#
loop_
_entity.id
_entity.type
_entity.pdbx_description
1 polymer ?
#
loop_
_entity_poly.entity_id
_entity_poly.type
_entity_poly.pdbx_seq_one_letter_code
_entity_poly.pdbx_strand_id
1 'polypeptide(L)'
;MENDATQSEAVEGQVDDNAEEVKQDGINFESQSELDSFMDKRVSKAIETARGKWEEEAKAREDKAKQLAKMTEAERTKAEQAEREKTLTEREKSLQMREYSIQAKSTLAEAGLPNTDELTDLVLSEDVEKTNNNINYLKAVIADAVKSKVDELSKQSTPKDTGSFGSVTGRSFMELAEKNRVIK
;
A
#
# COMPACT_ATOMS: atom_id res chain seq x y z
N MET A 1 30.59 46.28 76.28
CA MET A 1 30.55 44.81 76.30
C MET A 1 29.14 44.41 76.66
N GLU A 2 28.52 43.69 75.74
CA GLU A 2 27.53 42.62 75.93
C GLU A 2 26.31 42.78 76.86
N ASN A 3 25.19 42.54 76.19
CA ASN A 3 24.09 41.65 76.52
C ASN A 3 22.78 42.24 77.10
N ASP A 4 21.83 42.23 76.17
CA ASP A 4 20.41 42.50 76.20
C ASP A 4 19.69 41.48 77.09
N ALA A 5 19.02 42.00 78.11
CA ALA A 5 18.06 41.30 78.95
C ALA A 5 16.93 42.28 79.29
N THR A 6 15.70 41.84 79.04
CA THR A 6 14.41 42.35 79.56
C THR A 6 13.97 43.73 79.00
N GLN A 7 12.73 44.01 78.62
CA GLN A 7 11.41 43.46 78.95
C GLN A 7 10.32 44.12 78.07
N SER A 8 9.20 43.41 77.82
CA SER A 8 7.81 43.92 77.62
C SER A 8 7.52 44.80 76.37
N GLU A 9 6.38 44.74 75.67
CA GLU A 9 4.99 44.55 76.13
C GLU A 9 4.02 44.20 74.96
N ALA A 10 3.13 43.23 75.24
CA ALA A 10 1.72 42.98 74.82
C ALA A 10 1.12 43.40 73.47
N VAL A 11 0.35 42.48 72.84
CA VAL A 11 -1.10 42.61 72.53
C VAL A 11 -1.78 41.21 72.55
N GLU A 12 -2.87 41.10 73.32
CA GLU A 12 -3.87 40.01 73.47
C GLU A 12 -4.72 39.80 72.20
N GLY A 13 -5.53 38.76 71.95
CA GLY A 13 -6.03 37.56 72.63
C GLY A 13 -6.46 36.58 71.51
N GLN A 14 -7.12 35.43 71.68
CA GLN A 14 -8.03 34.92 72.69
C GLN A 14 -8.08 33.39 72.52
N VAL A 15 -8.26 32.70 73.64
CA VAL A 15 -8.46 31.26 73.84
C VAL A 15 -9.78 30.78 73.24
N ASP A 16 -9.77 29.58 72.65
CA ASP A 16 -10.94 28.70 72.67
C ASP A 16 -10.49 27.25 72.89
N ASP A 17 -10.97 26.70 74.01
CA ASP A 17 -10.74 25.35 74.50
C ASP A 17 -11.36 24.32 73.55
N ASN A 18 -10.61 23.27 73.20
CA ASN A 18 -11.24 21.95 73.09
C ASN A 18 -10.23 20.83 73.33
N ALA A 19 -10.30 20.27 74.53
CA ALA A 19 -9.72 18.98 74.84
C ALA A 19 -10.44 17.90 74.02
N GLU A 20 -9.88 17.51 72.88
CA GLU A 20 -10.26 16.23 72.28
C GLU A 20 -9.61 15.11 73.09
N GLU A 21 -10.44 14.51 73.95
CA GLU A 21 -10.22 13.21 74.55
C GLU A 21 -9.70 12.23 73.49
N VAL A 22 -8.47 11.77 73.66
CA VAL A 22 -8.04 10.50 73.07
C VAL A 22 -8.87 9.42 73.75
N LYS A 23 -10.03 9.10 73.16
CA LYS A 23 -10.80 7.91 73.53
C LYS A 23 -9.93 6.70 73.25
N GLN A 24 -9.28 6.21 74.30
CA GLN A 24 -8.88 4.81 74.35
C GLN A 24 -10.17 3.98 74.43
N ASP A 25 -10.76 3.71 73.27
CA ASP A 25 -11.70 2.60 73.11
C ASP A 25 -10.90 1.29 73.20
N GLY A 26 -10.41 1.00 74.41
CA GLY A 26 -9.82 -0.27 74.76
C GLY A 26 -10.93 -1.29 74.88
N ILE A 27 -10.99 -2.23 73.94
CA ILE A 27 -11.87 -3.39 74.05
C ILE A 27 -11.40 -4.20 75.26
N ASN A 28 -12.16 -4.14 76.36
CA ASN A 28 -11.84 -4.88 77.58
C ASN A 28 -12.61 -6.21 77.54
N PHE A 29 -11.90 -7.32 77.61
CA PHE A 29 -12.48 -8.66 77.53
C PHE A 29 -12.63 -9.24 78.94
N GLU A 30 -13.83 -9.72 79.28
CA GLU A 30 -14.10 -10.23 80.63
C GLU A 30 -13.58 -11.67 80.84
N SER A 31 -13.28 -12.38 79.73
CA SER A 31 -12.67 -13.72 79.77
C SER A 31 -11.78 -14.00 78.56
N GLN A 32 -10.85 -14.97 78.69
CA GLN A 32 -10.04 -15.44 77.56
C GLN A 32 -10.89 -15.98 76.39
N SER A 33 -12.07 -16.51 76.67
CA SER A 33 -12.99 -17.03 75.65
C SER A 33 -13.59 -15.95 74.76
N GLU A 34 -13.83 -14.74 75.30
CA GLU A 34 -14.36 -13.62 74.52
C GLU A 34 -13.29 -13.00 73.62
N LEU A 35 -12.05 -12.93 74.11
CA LEU A 35 -10.89 -12.51 73.33
C LEU A 35 -10.66 -13.46 72.16
N ASP A 36 -10.71 -14.77 72.40
CA ASP A 36 -10.50 -15.80 71.37
C ASP A 36 -11.59 -15.72 70.28
N SER A 37 -12.86 -15.60 70.68
CA SER A 37 -13.99 -15.42 69.74
C SER A 37 -13.88 -14.13 68.91
N PHE A 38 -13.40 -13.03 69.51
CA PHE A 38 -13.19 -11.78 68.81
C PHE A 38 -12.03 -11.87 67.81
N MET A 39 -10.93 -12.53 68.20
CA MET A 39 -9.79 -12.77 67.32
C MET A 39 -10.16 -13.69 66.15
N ASP A 40 -10.86 -14.79 66.40
CA ASP A 40 -11.34 -15.70 65.35
C ASP A 40 -12.23 -14.99 64.32
N LYS A 41 -13.13 -14.11 64.77
CA LYS A 41 -13.96 -13.30 63.87
C LYS A 41 -13.13 -12.33 63.04
N ARG A 42 -12.12 -11.69 63.64
CA ARG A 42 -11.23 -10.77 62.90
C ARG A 42 -10.34 -11.52 61.92
N VAL A 43 -9.79 -12.66 62.32
CA VAL A 43 -8.97 -13.53 61.46
C VAL A 43 -9.81 -14.08 60.31
N SER A 44 -11.02 -14.58 60.58
CA SER A 44 -11.93 -15.05 59.54
C SER A 44 -12.27 -13.94 58.54
N LYS A 45 -12.61 -12.75 59.03
CA LYS A 45 -12.89 -11.58 58.19
C LYS A 45 -11.65 -11.13 57.38
N ALA A 46 -10.46 -11.21 57.97
CA ALA A 46 -9.21 -10.91 57.28
C ALA A 46 -8.90 -11.95 56.19
N ILE A 47 -9.12 -13.24 56.46
CA ILE A 47 -8.95 -14.34 55.50
C ILE A 47 -9.96 -14.22 54.36
N GLU A 48 -11.23 -13.92 54.65
CA GLU A 48 -12.26 -13.68 53.63
C GLU A 48 -11.91 -12.49 52.74
N THR A 49 -11.45 -11.39 53.33
CA THR A 49 -11.01 -10.21 52.58
C THR A 49 -9.78 -10.52 51.72
N ALA A 50 -8.81 -11.26 52.26
CA ALA A 50 -7.62 -11.69 51.52
C ALA A 50 -7.97 -12.63 50.36
N ARG A 51 -8.87 -13.59 50.58
CA ARG A 51 -9.38 -14.50 49.55
C ARG A 51 -10.11 -13.74 48.45
N GLY A 52 -10.98 -12.79 48.81
CA GLY A 52 -11.67 -11.93 47.84
C GLY A 52 -10.70 -11.15 46.95
N LYS A 53 -9.67 -10.53 47.56
CA LYS A 53 -8.62 -9.83 46.81
C LYS A 53 -7.83 -10.75 45.90
N TRP A 54 -7.46 -11.95 46.36
CA TRP A 54 -6.73 -12.92 45.54
C TRP A 54 -7.57 -13.47 44.40
N GLU A 55 -8.86 -13.68 44.60
CA GLU A 55 -9.75 -14.13 43.55
C GLU A 55 -9.96 -13.05 42.48
N GLU A 56 -10.07 -11.78 42.90
CA GLU A 56 -10.15 -10.63 42.00
C GLU A 56 -8.85 -10.43 41.21
N GLU A 57 -7.69 -10.52 41.87
CA GLU A 57 -6.38 -10.47 41.21
C GLU A 57 -6.16 -11.65 40.25
N ALA A 58 -6.61 -12.86 40.61
CA ALA A 58 -6.56 -14.03 39.75
C ALA A 58 -7.43 -13.85 38.50
N LYS A 59 -8.67 -13.39 38.65
CA LYS A 59 -9.58 -13.08 37.53
C LYS A 59 -9.01 -11.98 36.64
N ALA A 60 -8.51 -10.89 37.23
CA ALA A 60 -7.89 -9.80 36.48
C ALA A 60 -6.63 -10.24 35.70
N ARG A 61 -5.83 -11.16 36.27
CA ARG A 61 -4.67 -11.74 35.60
C ARG A 61 -5.09 -12.66 34.45
N GLU A 62 -6.11 -13.48 34.64
CA GLU A 62 -6.67 -14.33 33.58
C GLU A 62 -7.26 -13.51 32.43
N ASP A 63 -8.02 -12.46 32.74
CA ASP A 63 -8.67 -11.63 31.73
C ASP A 63 -7.64 -10.85 30.91
N LYS A 64 -6.59 -10.32 31.57
CA LYS A 64 -5.45 -9.71 30.87
C LYS A 64 -4.72 -10.72 29.99
N ALA A 65 -4.48 -11.94 30.48
CA ALA A 65 -3.84 -12.99 29.68
C ALA A 65 -4.71 -13.41 28.47
N LYS A 66 -6.01 -13.56 28.65
CA LYS A 66 -6.97 -13.86 27.58
C LYS A 66 -7.06 -12.72 26.57
N GLN A 67 -7.06 -11.46 27.02
CA GLN A 67 -7.06 -10.30 26.12
C GLN A 67 -5.75 -10.20 25.33
N LEU A 68 -4.59 -10.39 25.98
CA LEU A 68 -3.30 -10.41 25.30
C LEU A 68 -3.24 -11.55 24.27
N ALA A 69 -3.64 -12.77 24.65
CA ALA A 69 -3.68 -13.92 23.74
C ALA A 69 -4.62 -13.65 22.54
N LYS A 70 -5.84 -13.17 22.78
CA LYS A 70 -6.79 -12.80 21.72
C LYS A 70 -6.27 -11.69 20.83
N MET A 71 -5.57 -10.70 21.39
CA MET A 71 -4.97 -9.61 20.61
C MET A 71 -3.84 -10.15 19.72
N THR A 72 -2.97 -11.00 20.26
CA THR A 72 -1.90 -11.63 19.46
C THR A 72 -2.43 -12.55 18.36
N GLU A 73 -3.54 -13.25 18.61
CA GLU A 73 -4.18 -14.10 17.59
C GLU A 73 -4.93 -13.28 16.55
N ALA A 74 -5.64 -12.21 16.95
CA ALA A 74 -6.31 -11.28 16.06
C ALA A 74 -5.33 -10.48 15.19
N GLU A 75 -4.18 -10.07 15.73
CA GLU A 75 -3.14 -9.36 14.97
C GLU A 75 -2.45 -10.30 13.99
N ARG A 76 -2.14 -11.53 14.40
CA ARG A 76 -1.56 -12.55 13.53
C ARG A 76 -2.51 -12.92 12.38
N THR A 77 -3.79 -13.13 12.68
CA THR A 77 -4.80 -13.44 11.66
C THR A 77 -5.01 -12.27 10.69
N LYS A 78 -5.03 -11.02 11.18
CA LYS A 78 -5.06 -9.83 10.32
C LYS A 78 -3.81 -9.70 9.46
N ALA A 79 -2.62 -9.97 9.99
CA ALA A 79 -1.39 -9.93 9.21
C ALA A 79 -1.41 -10.99 8.11
N GLU A 80 -1.86 -12.21 8.42
CA GLU A 80 -1.99 -13.30 7.46
C GLU A 80 -3.06 -13.01 6.39
N GLN A 81 -4.19 -12.41 6.78
CA GLN A 81 -5.22 -11.94 5.85
C GLN A 81 -4.70 -10.81 4.96
N ALA A 82 -4.02 -9.81 5.53
CA ALA A 82 -3.44 -8.71 4.77
C ALA A 82 -2.34 -9.20 3.82
N GLU A 83 -1.54 -10.19 4.20
CA GLU A 83 -0.57 -10.81 3.31
C GLU A 83 -1.28 -11.55 2.17
N ARG A 84 -2.32 -12.35 2.47
CA ARG A 84 -3.14 -12.98 1.43
C ARG A 84 -3.76 -11.95 0.48
N GLU A 85 -4.38 -10.90 1.01
CA GLU A 85 -4.97 -9.82 0.22
C GLU A 85 -3.93 -9.12 -0.65
N LYS A 86 -2.73 -8.84 -0.13
CA LYS A 86 -1.62 -8.31 -0.94
C LYS A 86 -1.22 -9.26 -2.06
N THR A 87 -1.08 -10.56 -1.79
CA THR A 87 -0.75 -11.53 -2.84
C THR A 87 -1.86 -11.66 -3.89
N LEU A 88 -3.12 -11.53 -3.49
CA LEU A 88 -4.27 -11.56 -4.40
C LEU A 88 -4.31 -10.29 -5.26
N THR A 89 -4.21 -9.12 -4.65
CA THR A 89 -4.22 -7.84 -5.35
C THR A 89 -3.04 -7.69 -6.31
N GLU A 90 -1.85 -8.19 -5.94
CA GLU A 90 -0.70 -8.19 -6.84
C GLU A 90 -0.90 -9.13 -8.03
N ARG A 91 -1.49 -10.30 -7.80
CA ARG A 91 -1.88 -11.22 -8.89
C ARG A 91 -2.94 -10.60 -9.78
N GLU A 92 -4.00 -10.03 -9.22
CA GLU A 92 -5.06 -9.35 -9.97
C GLU A 92 -4.50 -8.21 -10.80
N LYS A 93 -3.63 -7.36 -10.21
CA LYS A 93 -2.96 -6.29 -10.93
C LYS A 93 -2.08 -6.82 -12.07
N SER A 94 -1.31 -7.89 -11.82
CA SER A 94 -0.48 -8.50 -12.86
C SER A 94 -1.30 -9.06 -14.03
N LEU A 95 -2.47 -9.66 -13.72
CA LEU A 95 -3.39 -10.19 -14.73
C LEU A 95 -4.07 -9.05 -15.49
N GLN A 96 -4.52 -8.01 -14.78
CA GLN A 96 -5.11 -6.82 -15.39
C GLN A 96 -4.13 -6.14 -16.34
N MET A 97 -2.87 -5.96 -15.93
CA MET A 97 -1.84 -5.39 -16.80
C MET A 97 -1.58 -6.27 -18.03
N ARG A 98 -1.58 -7.60 -17.86
CA ARG A 98 -1.40 -8.54 -18.98
C ARG A 98 -2.57 -8.49 -19.96
N GLU A 99 -3.80 -8.53 -19.46
CA GLU A 99 -5.01 -8.43 -20.27
C GLU A 99 -5.06 -7.08 -20.99
N TYR A 100 -4.76 -5.99 -20.29
CA TYR A 100 -4.70 -4.66 -20.87
C TYR A 100 -3.64 -4.55 -21.97
N SER A 101 -2.45 -5.14 -21.75
CA SER A 101 -1.40 -5.21 -22.77
C SER A 101 -1.85 -5.98 -24.01
N ILE A 102 -2.62 -7.06 -23.85
CA ILE A 102 -3.17 -7.82 -24.96
C ILE A 102 -4.22 -7.00 -25.71
N GLN A 103 -5.11 -6.30 -25.00
CA GLN A 103 -6.09 -5.41 -25.62
C GLN A 103 -5.40 -4.30 -26.41
N ALA A 104 -4.39 -3.63 -25.84
CA ALA A 104 -3.61 -2.61 -26.53
C ALA A 104 -2.90 -3.16 -27.77
N LYS A 105 -2.34 -4.38 -27.72
CA LYS A 105 -1.79 -5.07 -28.90
C LYS A 105 -2.83 -5.32 -29.98
N SER A 106 -4.04 -5.72 -29.59
CA SER A 106 -5.15 -5.90 -30.53
C SER A 106 -5.49 -4.58 -31.22
N THR A 107 -5.62 -3.49 -30.45
CA THR A 107 -5.92 -2.17 -31.01
C THR A 107 -4.79 -1.63 -31.90
N LEU A 108 -3.53 -1.88 -31.54
CA LEU A 108 -2.37 -1.55 -32.40
C LEU A 108 -2.42 -2.33 -33.72
N ALA A 109 -2.75 -3.62 -33.68
CA ALA A 109 -2.89 -4.45 -34.86
C ALA A 109 -4.05 -3.98 -35.76
N GLU A 110 -5.21 -3.64 -35.17
CA GLU A 110 -6.35 -3.04 -35.88
C GLU A 110 -5.99 -1.69 -36.51
N ALA A 111 -5.16 -0.89 -35.84
CA ALA A 111 -4.65 0.36 -36.37
C ALA A 111 -3.66 0.17 -37.54
N GLY A 112 -3.17 -1.05 -37.77
CA GLY A 112 -2.17 -1.39 -38.79
C GLY A 112 -0.74 -1.06 -38.36
N LEU A 113 -0.51 -0.89 -37.05
CA LEU A 113 0.79 -0.61 -36.46
C LEU A 113 1.47 -1.89 -35.97
N PRO A 114 2.81 -1.92 -35.83
CA PRO A 114 3.51 -3.09 -35.32
C PRO A 114 3.08 -3.38 -33.88
N ASN A 115 2.73 -4.64 -33.61
CA ASN A 115 2.35 -5.12 -32.28
C ASN A 115 3.56 -5.55 -31.42
N THR A 116 4.69 -4.86 -31.57
CA THR A 116 5.89 -5.13 -30.78
C THR A 116 5.64 -4.76 -29.32
N ASP A 117 6.29 -5.49 -28.40
CA ASP A 117 6.17 -5.26 -26.97
C ASP A 117 6.60 -3.82 -26.60
N GLU A 118 7.62 -3.30 -27.27
CA GLU A 118 8.14 -1.93 -27.08
C GLU A 118 7.12 -0.83 -27.41
N LEU A 119 6.39 -0.96 -28.54
CA LEU A 119 5.35 0.00 -28.89
C LEU A 119 4.12 -0.14 -28.00
N THR A 120 3.82 -1.35 -27.56
CA THR A 120 2.73 -1.61 -26.62
C THR A 120 3.00 -0.89 -25.31
N ASP A 121 4.21 -1.02 -24.75
CA ASP A 121 4.62 -0.36 -23.50
C ASP A 121 4.67 1.17 -23.63
N LEU A 122 5.12 1.69 -24.79
CA LEU A 122 5.16 3.13 -25.06
C LEU A 122 3.75 3.76 -25.12
N VAL A 123 2.78 3.01 -25.61
CA VAL A 123 1.43 3.52 -25.86
C VAL A 123 0.50 3.27 -24.67
N LEU A 124 0.79 2.25 -23.86
CA LEU A 124 0.05 1.96 -22.63
C LEU A 124 0.07 3.17 -21.69
N SER A 125 -1.12 3.64 -21.33
CA SER A 125 -1.36 4.68 -20.34
C SER A 125 -2.27 4.16 -19.23
N GLU A 126 -2.44 4.92 -18.14
CA GLU A 126 -3.38 4.57 -17.06
C GLU A 126 -4.85 4.48 -17.53
N ASP A 127 -5.16 4.99 -18.73
CA ASP A 127 -6.49 5.07 -19.30
C ASP A 127 -6.50 4.51 -20.74
N VAL A 128 -7.51 3.68 -21.02
CA VAL A 128 -7.79 3.11 -22.33
C VAL A 128 -8.00 4.19 -23.40
N GLU A 129 -8.68 5.29 -23.06
CA GLU A 129 -8.93 6.37 -24.03
C GLU A 129 -7.64 7.11 -24.41
N LYS A 130 -6.76 7.35 -23.43
CA LYS A 130 -5.45 7.96 -23.69
C LYS A 130 -4.57 7.06 -24.55
N THR A 131 -4.57 5.76 -24.28
CA THR A 131 -3.88 4.76 -25.10
C THR A 131 -4.38 4.82 -26.55
N ASN A 132 -5.69 4.82 -26.78
CA ASN A 132 -6.25 4.91 -28.13
C ASN A 132 -5.88 6.22 -28.85
N ASN A 133 -5.91 7.35 -28.15
CA ASN A 133 -5.48 8.64 -28.70
C ASN A 133 -4.00 8.62 -29.08
N ASN A 134 -3.15 8.04 -28.23
CA ASN A 134 -1.73 7.86 -28.50
C ASN A 134 -1.48 6.96 -29.72
N ILE A 135 -2.21 5.84 -29.86
CA ILE A 135 -2.19 4.96 -31.04
C ILE A 135 -2.51 5.76 -32.31
N ASN A 136 -3.60 6.53 -32.30
CA ASN A 136 -4.04 7.31 -33.45
C ASN A 136 -3.05 8.42 -33.82
N TYR A 137 -2.46 9.08 -32.83
CA TYR A 137 -1.41 10.08 -33.05
C TYR A 137 -0.17 9.44 -33.70
N LEU A 138 0.31 8.32 -33.15
CA LEU A 138 1.44 7.57 -33.71
C LEU A 138 1.17 7.13 -35.16
N LYS A 139 -0.04 6.66 -35.44
CA LYS A 139 -0.48 6.29 -36.79
C LYS A 139 -0.37 7.47 -37.75
N ALA A 140 -0.83 8.66 -37.35
CA ALA A 140 -0.77 9.85 -38.20
C ALA A 140 0.67 10.28 -38.49
N VAL A 141 1.53 10.31 -37.45
CA VAL A 141 2.94 10.69 -37.60
C VAL A 141 3.70 9.71 -38.49
N ILE A 142 3.50 8.40 -38.31
CA ILE A 142 4.14 7.39 -39.14
C ILE A 142 3.64 7.47 -40.58
N ALA A 143 2.33 7.64 -40.79
CA ALA A 143 1.77 7.78 -42.14
C ALA A 143 2.36 8.99 -42.87
N ASP A 144 2.52 10.13 -42.19
CA ASP A 144 3.11 11.34 -42.78
C ASP A 144 4.61 11.16 -43.09
N ALA A 145 5.37 10.57 -42.16
CA ALA A 145 6.79 10.28 -42.37
C ALA A 145 7.02 9.30 -43.53
N VAL A 146 6.22 8.22 -43.62
CA VAL A 146 6.28 7.26 -44.71
C VAL A 146 5.89 7.92 -46.03
N LYS A 147 4.82 8.74 -46.04
CA LYS A 147 4.42 9.48 -47.24
C LYS A 147 5.54 10.40 -47.75
N SER A 148 6.16 11.18 -46.86
CA SER A 148 7.28 12.05 -47.23
C SER A 148 8.45 11.25 -47.82
N LYS A 149 8.78 10.10 -47.22
CA LYS A 149 9.86 9.22 -47.72
C LYS A 149 9.52 8.58 -49.06
N VAL A 150 8.29 8.14 -49.25
CA VAL A 150 7.80 7.60 -50.54
C VAL A 150 7.81 8.69 -51.60
N ASP A 151 7.42 9.92 -51.27
CA ASP A 151 7.48 11.07 -52.20
C ASP A 151 8.93 11.41 -52.58
N GLU A 152 9.88 11.35 -51.65
CA GLU A 152 11.32 11.49 -51.92
C GLU A 152 11.83 10.38 -52.87
N LEU A 153 11.50 9.12 -52.57
CA LEU A 153 11.86 7.96 -53.41
C LEU A 153 11.23 8.02 -54.80
N SER A 154 9.98 8.46 -54.89
CA SER A 154 9.26 8.64 -56.16
C SER A 154 9.94 9.70 -57.02
N LYS A 155 10.38 10.82 -56.42
CA LYS A 155 11.19 11.84 -57.11
C LYS A 155 12.56 11.31 -57.57
N GLN A 156 13.11 10.33 -56.87
CA GLN A 156 14.39 9.69 -57.22
C GLN A 156 14.25 8.65 -58.36
N SER A 157 13.03 8.37 -58.82
CA SER A 157 12.72 7.26 -59.74
C SER A 157 12.32 7.72 -61.13
N THR A 158 13.21 8.41 -61.83
CA THR A 158 13.44 8.07 -63.24
C THR A 158 14.83 7.46 -63.30
N PRO A 159 14.96 6.13 -63.50
CA PRO A 159 16.24 5.54 -63.87
C PRO A 159 16.81 6.36 -65.02
N LYS A 160 18.02 6.91 -64.86
CA LYS A 160 18.76 7.37 -66.04
C LYS A 160 18.92 6.14 -66.91
N ASP A 161 18.43 6.24 -68.12
CA ASP A 161 18.59 5.29 -69.20
C ASP A 161 20.11 5.12 -69.49
N THR A 162 20.80 4.36 -68.66
CA THR A 162 22.22 3.98 -68.84
C THR A 162 22.37 2.48 -69.07
N GLY A 163 21.26 1.77 -69.21
CA GLY A 163 21.21 0.54 -69.97
C GLY A 163 20.75 0.91 -71.36
N SER A 164 21.65 0.90 -72.34
CA SER A 164 21.29 0.85 -73.75
C SER A 164 20.24 -0.25 -73.94
N PHE A 165 18.96 0.10 -73.87
CA PHE A 165 17.91 -0.71 -74.43
C PHE A 165 18.11 -0.54 -75.93
N GLY A 166 18.88 -1.49 -76.50
CA GLY A 166 19.24 -1.52 -77.90
C GLY A 166 18.00 -1.22 -78.72
N SER A 167 17.94 0.01 -79.19
CA SER A 167 16.99 0.51 -80.16
C SER A 167 17.10 -0.40 -81.38
N VAL A 168 16.22 -1.40 -81.46
CA VAL A 168 15.85 -2.05 -82.72
C VAL A 168 14.95 -1.07 -83.47
N THR A 169 15.47 0.14 -83.70
CA THR A 169 14.83 1.18 -84.49
C THR A 169 15.75 1.35 -85.69
N GLY A 170 15.67 0.41 -86.63
CA GLY A 170 16.49 0.47 -87.84
C GLY A 170 16.39 -0.72 -88.78
N ARG A 171 15.92 -1.90 -88.33
CA ARG A 171 15.64 -3.02 -89.23
C ARG A 171 14.14 -3.20 -89.34
N SER A 172 13.61 -2.89 -90.51
CA SER A 172 12.21 -3.09 -90.83
C SER A 172 11.88 -4.57 -90.75
N PHE A 173 10.69 -4.91 -90.26
CA PHE A 173 10.23 -6.30 -90.10
C PHE A 173 10.38 -7.12 -91.40
N MET A 174 10.27 -6.45 -92.56
CA MET A 174 10.53 -7.01 -93.89
C MET A 174 11.95 -7.58 -94.05
N GLU A 175 12.97 -6.85 -93.59
CA GLU A 175 14.39 -7.24 -93.69
C GLU A 175 14.71 -8.44 -92.79
N LEU A 176 14.05 -8.51 -91.63
CA LEU A 176 14.20 -9.64 -90.71
C LEU A 176 13.49 -10.91 -91.23
N ALA A 177 12.40 -10.75 -91.96
CA ALA A 177 11.67 -11.84 -92.60
C ALA A 177 12.40 -12.40 -93.82
N GLU A 178 13.03 -11.56 -94.64
CA GLU A 178 13.86 -12.01 -95.77
C GLU A 178 15.10 -12.79 -95.31
N LYS A 179 15.76 -12.33 -94.25
CA LYS A 179 16.95 -13.00 -93.70
C LYS A 179 16.66 -14.38 -93.12
N ASN A 180 15.44 -14.61 -92.64
CA ASN A 180 15.01 -15.89 -92.05
C ASN A 180 14.06 -16.69 -92.96
N ARG A 181 13.93 -16.34 -94.24
CA ARG A 181 13.13 -17.10 -95.20
C ARG A 181 13.85 -18.37 -95.60
N VAL A 182 13.36 -19.53 -95.13
CA VAL A 182 13.96 -20.86 -95.35
C VAL A 182 13.77 -21.39 -96.78
N ILE A 183 12.96 -20.73 -97.61
CA ILE A 183 12.69 -21.14 -98.99
C ILE A 183 12.90 -19.93 -99.91
N LYS A 184 13.77 -20.10 -100.91
CA LYS A 184 14.19 -19.02 -101.82
C LYS A 184 13.24 -18.87 -102.99
#